data_AF-C6LA33-F1
#
_entry.id   AF-C6LA33-F1
#
_cell.length_a   1.000
_cell.length_b   1.000
_cell.length_c   1.000
_cell.angle_alpha   90.00
_cell.angle_beta   90.00
_cell.angle_gamma   90.00
#
_symmetry.space_group_name_H-M   'P 1'
#
loop_
_entity.id
_entity.type
_entity.pdbx_description
1 polymer ?
#
loop_
_entity_poly.entity_id
_entity_poly.type
_entity_poly.pdbx_seq_one_letter_code
_entity_poly.pdbx_strand_id
1 'polypeptide(L)'
;MAAAAILALAAAGTGASVAWMTDAHQADNIITVGDVSIDLTEDEWNPEEGKDLIPKAVIPKNPEVTNTGSLDAWVFLRVSIPVRNISVVNPDTQRKLPAADTELFSFEPDGNWELVSEVVSADTAEYVYGYKTTVAPGESTTELFREVKLVNYLEGELDTEEKFVIPVEAVAIQWNAERADAGLEKIYGEYLKQEETNEKEGI
;
A
#
# COMPACT_ATOMS: atom_id res chain seq x y z
N MET A 1 -37.12 2.86 76.84
CA MET A 1 -37.65 2.51 75.50
C MET A 1 -37.06 1.16 75.13
N ALA A 2 -37.89 0.17 74.78
CA ALA A 2 -37.51 -1.19 74.32
C ALA A 2 -36.84 -1.12 72.92
N ALA A 3 -36.06 -2.07 72.37
CA ALA A 3 -35.97 -3.55 72.46
C ALA A 3 -34.50 -4.00 72.12
N ALA A 4 -33.82 -4.96 72.78
CA ALA A 4 -33.84 -6.45 72.69
C ALA A 4 -33.61 -7.01 71.25
N ALA A 5 -32.79 -8.02 70.93
CA ALA A 5 -31.92 -9.03 71.57
C ALA A 5 -31.00 -9.62 70.44
N ILE A 6 -29.95 -10.45 70.61
CA ILE A 6 -29.95 -11.91 70.88
C ILE A 6 -28.48 -12.42 70.89
N LEU A 7 -28.21 -13.41 71.75
CA LEU A 7 -27.01 -14.25 71.92
C LEU A 7 -26.61 -15.12 70.70
N ALA A 8 -25.30 -15.40 70.56
CA ALA A 8 -24.68 -16.75 70.61
C ALA A 8 -23.17 -16.64 70.29
N LEU A 9 -22.23 -16.66 71.26
CA LEU A 9 -21.56 -17.84 71.85
C LEU A 9 -21.09 -18.90 70.84
N ALA A 10 -19.78 -18.90 70.54
CA ALA A 10 -18.84 -20.00 70.84
C ALA A 10 -17.57 -19.89 69.96
N ALA A 11 -16.49 -19.37 70.55
CA ALA A 11 -15.13 -19.47 70.00
C ALA A 11 -14.38 -20.55 70.79
N ALA A 12 -14.04 -21.67 70.14
CA ALA A 12 -12.85 -22.50 70.37
C ALA A 12 -13.01 -23.86 69.67
N GLY A 13 -12.12 -24.19 68.74
CA GLY A 13 -11.94 -25.58 68.30
C GLY A 13 -11.49 -25.76 66.84
N THR A 14 -10.16 -25.81 66.67
CA THR A 14 -9.41 -26.65 65.70
C THR A 14 -9.73 -26.54 64.20
N GLY A 15 -8.74 -26.08 63.43
CA GLY A 15 -8.67 -26.38 62.00
C GLY A 15 -8.29 -25.18 61.14
N ALA A 16 -7.14 -24.55 61.36
CA ALA A 16 -6.56 -23.71 60.32
C ALA A 16 -5.82 -24.64 59.36
N SER A 17 -6.53 -24.98 58.30
CA SER A 17 -6.06 -25.59 57.06
C SER A 17 -4.67 -25.10 56.66
N VAL A 18 -3.86 -26.00 56.10
CA VAL A 18 -2.71 -25.63 55.28
C VAL A 18 -3.22 -24.68 54.19
N ALA A 19 -2.91 -23.39 54.30
CA ALA A 19 -3.15 -22.47 53.21
C ALA A 19 -2.13 -22.82 52.13
N TRP A 20 -2.61 -23.43 51.06
CA TRP A 20 -1.87 -23.66 49.84
C TRP A 20 -1.36 -22.30 49.35
N MET A 21 -0.05 -22.06 49.42
CA MET A 21 0.57 -20.94 48.69
C MET A 21 0.58 -21.33 47.21
N THR A 22 -0.56 -21.16 46.57
CA THR A 22 -0.65 -21.16 45.11
C THR A 22 -0.21 -19.77 44.67
N ASP A 23 0.99 -19.65 44.11
CA ASP A 23 1.37 -18.48 43.32
C ASP A 23 0.45 -18.47 42.09
N ALA A 24 -0.55 -17.59 42.10
CA ALA A 24 -1.41 -17.36 40.96
C ALA A 24 -0.78 -16.23 40.15
N HIS A 25 0.07 -16.59 39.18
CA HIS A 25 0.50 -15.64 38.17
C HIS A 25 -0.66 -15.42 37.19
N GLN A 26 -1.27 -14.25 37.26
CA GLN A 26 -2.19 -13.79 36.22
C GLN A 26 -1.33 -13.14 35.14
N ALA A 27 -1.17 -13.82 34.00
CA ALA A 27 -0.64 -13.19 32.80
C ALA A 27 -1.81 -12.47 32.12
N ASP A 28 -1.77 -11.14 32.13
CA ASP A 28 -2.63 -10.34 31.28
C ASP A 28 -2.15 -10.52 29.83
N ASN A 29 -2.75 -11.47 29.11
CA ASN A 29 -2.63 -11.51 27.66
C ASN A 29 -3.46 -10.35 27.11
N ILE A 30 -2.85 -9.18 27.00
CA ILE A 30 -3.44 -8.05 26.28
C ILE A 30 -3.47 -8.47 24.80
N ILE A 31 -4.62 -8.95 24.35
CA ILE A 31 -4.86 -9.24 22.94
C ILE A 31 -5.24 -7.90 22.30
N THR A 32 -4.27 -7.23 21.68
CA THR A 32 -4.50 -6.07 20.82
C THR A 32 -4.89 -6.53 19.42
N VAL A 33 -5.98 -6.01 18.87
CA VAL A 33 -6.27 -6.15 17.43
C VAL A 33 -5.30 -5.24 16.70
N GLY A 34 -4.42 -5.83 15.88
CA GLY A 34 -3.50 -5.07 15.04
C GLY A 34 -4.24 -4.39 13.89
N ASP A 35 -3.67 -3.29 13.42
CA ASP A 35 -4.13 -2.49 12.29
C ASP A 35 -3.07 -2.48 11.18
N VAL A 36 -3.53 -2.43 9.93
CA VAL A 36 -2.70 -2.27 8.75
C VAL A 36 -2.92 -0.85 8.25
N SER A 37 -1.90 -0.02 8.40
CA SER A 37 -1.88 1.35 7.92
C SER A 37 -0.58 1.59 7.16
N ILE A 38 -0.65 2.40 6.11
CA ILE A 38 0.51 2.79 5.32
C ILE A 38 0.52 4.28 5.05
N ASP A 39 1.72 4.81 4.85
CA ASP A 39 1.95 6.15 4.34
C ASP A 39 2.75 6.07 3.02
N LEU A 40 2.34 6.84 2.02
CA LEU A 40 3.01 6.91 0.71
C LEU A 40 3.71 8.27 0.61
N THR A 41 5.02 8.24 0.43
CA THR A 41 5.84 9.45 0.28
C THR A 41 6.45 9.54 -1.13
N GLU A 42 6.57 10.77 -1.63
CA GLU A 42 7.28 11.12 -2.88
C GLU A 42 8.14 12.36 -2.60
N ASP A 43 9.17 12.21 -1.76
CA ASP A 43 9.95 13.34 -1.20
C ASP A 43 10.77 14.13 -2.25
N GLU A 44 11.08 13.52 -3.39
CA GLU A 44 11.80 14.17 -4.50
C GLU A 44 10.85 14.85 -5.50
N TRP A 45 9.54 14.61 -5.41
CA TRP A 45 8.59 15.24 -6.32
C TRP A 45 8.45 16.74 -6.04
N ASN A 46 8.71 17.56 -7.05
CA ASN A 46 8.50 19.01 -7.02
C ASN A 46 7.43 19.43 -8.03
N PRO A 47 6.28 20.00 -7.59
CA PRO A 47 5.21 20.46 -8.48
C PRO A 47 5.64 21.49 -9.54
N GLU A 48 6.73 22.24 -9.31
CA GLU A 48 7.27 23.19 -10.29
C GLU A 48 8.06 22.49 -11.41
N GLU A 49 8.65 21.32 -11.15
CA GLU A 49 9.36 20.52 -12.15
C GLU A 49 8.40 19.76 -13.08
N GLY A 50 7.12 19.67 -12.70
CA GLY A 50 6.04 19.13 -13.52
C GLY A 50 5.40 20.13 -14.50
N LYS A 51 5.91 21.37 -14.60
CA LYS A 51 5.39 22.41 -15.51
C LYS A 51 6.23 22.55 -16.78
N ASP A 52 5.59 23.00 -17.86
CA ASP A 52 6.24 23.32 -19.15
C ASP A 52 7.15 22.20 -19.66
N LEU A 53 6.70 20.95 -19.52
CA LEU A 53 7.49 19.78 -19.86
C LEU A 53 7.82 19.77 -21.36
N ILE A 54 9.09 19.57 -21.66
CA ILE A 54 9.58 19.39 -23.03
C ILE A 54 9.71 17.90 -23.37
N PRO A 55 9.67 17.51 -24.66
CA PRO A 55 9.93 16.13 -25.05
C PRO A 55 11.21 15.59 -24.42
N LYS A 56 11.19 14.34 -23.94
CA LYS A 56 12.29 13.69 -23.19
C LYS A 56 12.58 14.28 -21.80
N ALA A 57 11.71 15.13 -21.26
CA ALA A 57 11.84 15.57 -19.87
C ALA A 57 11.90 14.36 -18.94
N VAL A 58 12.83 14.44 -17.98
CA VAL A 58 13.00 13.48 -16.90
C VAL A 58 12.52 14.18 -15.64
N ILE A 59 11.59 13.56 -14.93
CA ILE A 59 10.94 14.18 -13.78
C ILE A 59 11.17 13.27 -12.58
N PRO A 60 11.81 13.76 -11.50
CA PRO A 60 11.99 13.00 -10.27
C PRO A 60 10.64 12.63 -9.65
N LYS A 61 10.48 11.35 -9.33
CA LYS A 61 9.34 10.78 -8.61
C LYS A 61 9.80 9.52 -7.90
N ASN A 62 9.59 9.45 -6.60
CA ASN A 62 10.13 8.37 -5.77
C ASN A 62 9.09 7.78 -4.82
N PRO A 63 8.07 7.09 -5.34
CA PRO A 63 7.04 6.48 -4.49
C PRO A 63 7.64 5.42 -3.56
N GLU A 64 7.60 5.70 -2.27
CA GLU A 64 7.99 4.81 -1.17
C GLU A 64 6.81 4.62 -0.21
N VAL A 65 6.65 3.42 0.34
CA VAL A 65 5.58 3.14 1.30
C VAL A 65 6.17 2.74 2.65
N THR A 66 5.76 3.44 3.70
CA THR A 66 6.07 3.09 5.10
C THR A 66 4.89 2.36 5.74
N ASN A 67 5.14 1.23 6.40
CA ASN A 67 4.12 0.56 7.19
C ASN A 67 3.99 1.23 8.56
N THR A 68 2.90 1.97 8.77
CA THR A 68 2.56 2.64 10.03
C THR A 68 1.64 1.82 10.92
N GLY A 69 1.21 0.65 10.44
CA GLY A 69 0.43 -0.33 11.18
C GLY A 69 1.23 -1.03 12.27
N SER A 70 0.61 -2.06 12.84
CA SER A 70 1.18 -2.85 13.96
C SER A 70 1.50 -4.29 13.57
N LEU A 71 1.23 -4.68 12.32
CA LEU A 71 1.51 -6.00 11.77
C LEU A 71 2.26 -5.89 10.44
N ASP A 72 3.00 -6.93 10.08
CA ASP A 72 3.62 -7.09 8.78
C ASP A 72 2.56 -7.05 7.67
N ALA A 73 2.84 -6.29 6.60
CA ALA A 73 1.90 -6.11 5.49
C ALA A 73 2.55 -6.39 4.14
N TRP A 74 1.78 -6.95 3.22
CA TRP A 74 2.13 -6.95 1.80
C TRP A 74 1.76 -5.60 1.20
N VAL A 75 2.71 -4.99 0.50
CA VAL A 75 2.54 -3.65 -0.10
C VAL A 75 2.42 -3.76 -1.61
N PHE A 76 1.46 -3.03 -2.16
CA PHE A 76 1.24 -2.89 -3.60
C PHE A 76 1.16 -1.41 -3.96
N LEU A 77 1.65 -1.06 -5.14
CA LEU A 77 1.52 0.26 -5.75
C LEU A 77 0.82 0.14 -7.10
N ARG A 78 -0.25 0.91 -7.29
CA ARG A 78 -0.90 1.12 -8.58
C ARG A 78 -0.40 2.42 -9.18
N VAL A 79 0.11 2.37 -10.40
CA VAL A 79 0.62 3.51 -11.16
C VAL A 79 -0.21 3.69 -12.41
N SER A 80 -0.79 4.87 -12.61
CA SER A 80 -1.64 5.16 -13.77
C SER A 80 -0.93 6.14 -14.72
N ILE A 81 -0.59 5.69 -15.91
CA ILE A 81 0.13 6.46 -16.93
C ILE A 81 -0.86 6.95 -18.00
N PRO A 82 -0.93 8.27 -18.27
CA PRO A 82 -1.77 8.79 -19.35
C PRO A 82 -1.36 8.25 -20.72
N VAL A 83 -2.35 7.87 -21.53
CA VAL A 83 -2.20 7.43 -22.92
C VAL A 83 -2.81 8.47 -23.86
N ARG A 84 -2.12 8.81 -24.95
CA ARG A 84 -2.65 9.69 -26.00
C ARG A 84 -2.36 9.14 -27.38
N ASN A 85 -3.25 9.40 -28.32
CA ASN A 85 -3.03 9.11 -29.73
C ASN A 85 -2.16 10.21 -30.35
N ILE A 86 -0.84 10.01 -30.38
CA ILE A 86 0.13 11.01 -30.82
C ILE A 86 1.24 10.40 -31.68
N SER A 87 1.87 11.24 -32.49
CA SER A 87 3.11 10.89 -33.19
C SER A 87 4.33 11.09 -32.27
N VAL A 88 5.15 10.05 -32.16
CA VAL A 88 6.44 10.13 -31.44
C VAL A 88 7.63 9.94 -32.38
N VAL A 89 8.81 10.29 -31.89
CA VAL A 89 10.09 10.05 -32.57
C VAL A 89 10.74 8.82 -31.97
N ASN A 90 10.99 7.81 -32.82
CA ASN A 90 11.67 6.59 -32.40
C ASN A 90 13.06 6.89 -31.82
N PRO A 91 13.39 6.40 -30.60
CA PRO A 91 14.62 6.78 -29.91
C PRO A 91 15.89 6.28 -30.62
N ASP A 92 15.84 5.14 -31.31
CA ASP A 92 17.01 4.54 -31.95
C ASP A 92 17.28 5.15 -33.33
N THR A 93 16.23 5.36 -34.12
CA THR A 93 16.33 5.75 -35.53
C THR A 93 16.13 7.25 -35.75
N GLN A 94 15.65 7.99 -34.73
CA GLN A 94 15.29 9.40 -34.80
C GLN A 94 14.24 9.73 -35.89
N ARG A 95 13.47 8.72 -36.34
CA ARG A 95 12.41 8.91 -37.33
C ARG A 95 11.06 9.10 -36.65
N LYS A 96 10.22 9.95 -37.26
CA LYS A 96 8.80 10.07 -36.91
C LYS A 96 8.11 8.72 -37.08
N LEU A 97 7.38 8.31 -36.06
CA LEU A 97 6.37 7.26 -36.12
C LEU A 97 5.00 7.88 -36.39
N PRO A 98 4.09 7.18 -37.09
CA PRO A 98 2.71 7.63 -37.25
C PRO A 98 2.01 7.72 -35.89
N ALA A 99 0.94 8.51 -35.81
CA ALA A 99 0.15 8.63 -34.59
C ALA A 99 -0.44 7.28 -34.17
N ALA A 100 -0.28 6.96 -32.89
CA ALA A 100 -0.78 5.75 -32.26
C ALA A 100 -0.98 5.99 -30.76
N ASP A 101 -1.77 5.14 -30.12
CA ASP A 101 -1.96 5.19 -28.67
C ASP A 101 -0.63 4.91 -27.99
N THR A 102 -0.14 5.93 -27.28
CA THR A 102 1.19 5.96 -26.69
C THR A 102 1.08 6.40 -25.23
N GLU A 103 1.66 5.60 -24.34
CA GLU A 103 1.90 6.01 -22.95
C GLU A 103 2.83 7.20 -22.92
N LEU A 104 2.42 8.28 -22.27
CA LEU A 104 3.20 9.51 -22.26
C LEU A 104 4.45 9.40 -21.41
N PHE A 105 4.43 8.58 -20.36
CA PHE A 105 5.53 8.45 -19.42
C PHE A 105 6.02 7.01 -19.35
N SER A 106 7.30 6.84 -19.11
CA SER A 106 7.91 5.55 -18.83
C SER A 106 8.75 5.63 -17.55
N PHE A 107 8.86 4.53 -16.83
CA PHE A 107 9.69 4.42 -15.63
C PHE A 107 10.32 3.03 -15.56
N GLU A 108 11.37 2.90 -14.77
CA GLU A 108 12.08 1.63 -14.54
C GLU A 108 11.88 1.21 -13.08
N PRO A 109 11.18 0.09 -12.82
CA PRO A 109 10.93 -0.36 -11.46
C PRO A 109 12.19 -0.92 -10.79
N ASP A 110 12.35 -0.70 -9.49
CA ASP A 110 13.40 -1.29 -8.67
C ASP A 110 13.25 -2.81 -8.58
N GLY A 111 14.39 -3.50 -8.43
CA GLY A 111 14.46 -4.96 -8.45
C GLY A 111 13.73 -5.65 -7.29
N ASN A 112 13.33 -4.93 -6.24
CA ASN A 112 12.54 -5.48 -5.13
C ASN A 112 11.03 -5.50 -5.39
N TRP A 113 10.60 -4.95 -6.53
CA TRP A 113 9.20 -4.96 -6.97
C TRP A 113 8.98 -6.00 -8.07
N GLU A 114 7.76 -6.51 -8.14
CA GLU A 114 7.29 -7.46 -9.15
C GLU A 114 6.02 -6.92 -9.80
N LEU A 115 5.94 -6.96 -11.13
CA LEU A 115 4.71 -6.59 -11.85
C LEU A 115 3.65 -7.68 -11.61
N VAL A 116 2.51 -7.26 -11.08
CA VAL A 116 1.39 -8.13 -10.68
C VAL A 116 0.24 -8.05 -11.67
N SER A 117 -0.04 -6.87 -12.22
CA SER A 117 -1.10 -6.65 -13.18
C SER A 117 -0.77 -5.49 -14.10
N GLU A 118 -1.19 -5.59 -15.35
CA GLU A 118 -1.10 -4.54 -16.36
C GLU A 118 -2.44 -4.48 -17.11
N VAL A 119 -3.04 -3.29 -17.14
CA VAL A 119 -4.28 -3.02 -17.86
C VAL A 119 -4.10 -1.74 -18.68
N VAL A 120 -4.08 -1.88 -20.00
CA VAL A 120 -3.96 -0.74 -20.92
C VAL A 120 -5.33 -0.44 -21.54
N SER A 121 -5.73 0.82 -21.43
CA SER A 121 -6.94 1.38 -22.05
C SER A 121 -6.58 2.52 -23.01
N ALA A 122 -7.58 3.11 -23.65
CA ALA A 122 -7.37 4.20 -24.60
C ALA A 122 -6.79 5.47 -23.95
N ASP A 123 -7.11 5.73 -22.69
CA ASP A 123 -6.75 6.97 -22.00
C ASP A 123 -5.67 6.78 -20.91
N THR A 124 -5.51 5.55 -20.42
CA THR A 124 -4.64 5.22 -19.28
C THR A 124 -4.07 3.82 -19.40
N ALA A 125 -2.79 3.65 -19.09
CA ALA A 125 -2.15 2.37 -18.78
C ALA A 125 -1.95 2.24 -17.26
N GLU A 126 -2.52 1.21 -16.65
CA GLU A 126 -2.42 0.96 -15.22
C GLU A 126 -1.50 -0.23 -14.93
N TYR A 127 -0.53 -0.01 -14.06
CA TYR A 127 0.43 -1.01 -13.62
C TYR A 127 0.29 -1.23 -12.12
N VAL A 128 0.17 -2.48 -11.69
CA VAL A 128 0.20 -2.86 -10.27
C VAL A 128 1.50 -3.58 -9.99
N TYR A 129 2.29 -3.04 -9.07
CA TYR A 129 3.51 -3.67 -8.58
C TYR A 129 3.33 -4.12 -7.14
N GLY A 130 3.79 -5.32 -6.81
CA GLY A 130 3.85 -5.83 -5.45
C GLY A 130 5.28 -5.85 -4.93
N TYR A 131 5.48 -5.44 -3.68
CA TYR A 131 6.77 -5.56 -3.02
C TYR A 131 7.05 -7.04 -2.69
N LYS A 132 8.24 -7.54 -3.03
CA LYS A 132 8.54 -8.99 -3.00
C LYS A 132 8.53 -9.61 -1.61
N THR A 133 8.59 -8.80 -0.56
CA THR A 133 8.55 -9.25 0.83
C THR A 133 7.50 -8.45 1.61
N THR A 134 7.10 -8.96 2.78
CA THR A 134 6.32 -8.15 3.71
C THR A 134 7.16 -7.00 4.26
N VAL A 135 6.49 -5.91 4.62
CA VAL A 135 7.06 -4.74 5.29
C VAL A 135 6.63 -4.77 6.74
N ALA A 136 7.58 -4.81 7.67
CA ALA A 136 7.31 -4.84 9.11
C ALA A 136 6.84 -3.46 9.62
N PRO A 137 6.17 -3.38 10.78
CA PRO A 137 5.80 -2.12 11.41
C PRO A 137 6.99 -1.15 11.58
N GLY A 138 6.83 0.07 11.08
CA GLY A 138 7.84 1.14 11.12
C GLY A 138 8.92 1.07 10.05
N GLU A 139 8.93 0.02 9.21
CA GLU A 139 9.85 -0.11 8.08
C GLU A 139 9.22 0.43 6.78
N SER A 140 10.06 0.75 5.80
CA SER A 140 9.64 1.16 4.46
C SER A 140 10.03 0.14 3.38
N THR A 141 9.33 0.20 2.24
CA THR A 141 9.80 -0.40 0.99
C THR A 141 11.03 0.33 0.45
N THR A 142 11.70 -0.25 -0.56
CA THR A 142 12.47 0.60 -1.49
C THR A 142 11.50 1.43 -2.35
N GLU A 143 11.99 2.52 -2.91
CA GLU A 143 11.27 3.30 -3.94
C GLU A 143 10.93 2.40 -5.14
N LEU A 144 9.70 2.48 -5.66
CA LEU A 144 9.34 1.69 -6.85
C LEU A 144 10.12 2.15 -8.08
N PHE A 145 10.24 3.45 -8.30
CA PHE A 145 11.11 4.06 -9.31
C PHE A 145 11.62 5.40 -8.77
N ARG A 146 12.56 6.05 -9.47
CA ARG A 146 13.09 7.36 -9.09
C ARG A 146 12.74 8.50 -10.03
N GLU A 147 12.38 8.15 -11.26
CA GLU A 147 12.07 9.12 -12.28
C GLU A 147 11.06 8.57 -13.27
N VAL A 148 10.30 9.48 -13.86
CA VAL A 148 9.48 9.22 -15.04
C VAL A 148 10.04 9.99 -16.23
N LYS A 149 9.98 9.40 -17.41
CA LYS A 149 10.49 9.98 -18.66
C LYS A 149 9.35 10.24 -19.62
N LEU A 150 9.14 11.50 -19.99
CA LEU A 150 8.18 11.89 -21.00
C LEU A 150 8.65 11.45 -22.38
N VAL A 151 7.75 10.86 -23.18
CA VAL A 151 8.06 10.43 -24.55
C VAL A 151 8.59 11.56 -25.42
N ASN A 152 9.34 11.19 -26.46
CA ASN A 152 9.83 12.12 -27.45
C ASN A 152 8.73 12.43 -28.50
N TYR A 153 7.70 13.18 -28.10
CA TYR A 153 6.62 13.60 -28.98
C TYR A 153 7.03 14.78 -29.89
N LEU A 154 6.29 15.00 -30.98
CA LEU A 154 6.51 16.13 -31.88
C LEU A 154 5.81 17.40 -31.38
N GLU A 155 6.38 18.56 -31.65
CA GLU A 155 5.79 19.86 -31.30
C GLU A 155 4.36 19.99 -31.88
N GLY A 156 3.40 20.35 -31.03
CA GLY A 156 1.99 20.50 -31.38
C GLY A 156 1.14 19.22 -31.27
N GLU A 157 1.72 18.06 -30.89
CA GLU A 157 0.94 16.83 -30.65
C GLU A 157 0.27 16.81 -29.26
N LEU A 158 0.80 17.55 -28.29
CA LEU A 158 0.21 17.74 -26.96
C LEU A 158 -0.18 19.20 -26.75
N ASP A 159 -1.30 19.43 -26.08
CA ASP A 159 -1.75 20.77 -25.71
C ASP A 159 -0.90 21.27 -24.52
N THR A 160 -0.36 22.49 -24.66
CA THR A 160 0.46 23.14 -23.62
C THR A 160 -0.32 23.52 -22.37
N GLU A 161 -1.66 23.56 -22.45
CA GLU A 161 -2.52 23.79 -21.28
C GLU A 161 -2.97 22.49 -20.59
N GLU A 162 -2.76 21.34 -21.23
CA GLU A 162 -3.14 20.03 -20.69
C GLU A 162 -2.22 19.62 -19.54
N LYS A 163 -2.84 19.22 -18.43
CA LYS A 163 -2.12 18.74 -17.25
C LYS A 163 -2.14 17.23 -17.23
N PHE A 164 -0.96 16.64 -17.31
CA PHE A 164 -0.80 15.19 -17.15
C PHE A 164 -0.50 14.88 -15.69
N VAL A 165 -1.35 14.06 -15.08
CA VAL A 165 -1.18 13.57 -13.72
C VAL A 165 -0.79 12.10 -13.81
N ILE A 166 0.17 11.68 -12.99
CA ILE A 166 0.55 10.28 -12.81
C ILE A 166 0.17 9.88 -11.38
N PRO A 167 -1.07 9.41 -11.16
CA PRO A 167 -1.48 8.87 -9.88
C PRO A 167 -0.62 7.67 -9.48
N VAL A 168 -0.19 7.67 -8.22
CA VAL A 168 0.38 6.51 -7.55
C VAL A 168 -0.46 6.26 -6.31
N GLU A 169 -0.98 5.05 -6.18
CA GLU A 169 -1.85 4.67 -5.09
C GLU A 169 -1.30 3.44 -4.39
N ALA A 170 -1.23 3.49 -3.07
CA ALA A 170 -0.68 2.43 -2.25
C ALA A 170 -1.78 1.60 -1.61
N VAL A 171 -1.56 0.28 -1.57
CA VAL A 171 -2.46 -0.69 -0.93
C VAL A 171 -1.62 -1.59 -0.03
N ALA A 172 -2.06 -1.75 1.22
CA ALA A 172 -1.46 -2.68 2.16
C ALA A 172 -2.45 -3.79 2.51
N ILE A 173 -1.99 -5.03 2.42
CA ILE A 173 -2.81 -6.24 2.59
C ILE A 173 -2.18 -7.10 3.68
N GLN A 174 -2.94 -7.40 4.73
CA GLN A 174 -2.61 -8.47 5.65
C GLN A 174 -3.14 -9.79 5.10
N TRP A 175 -2.26 -10.79 5.03
CA TRP A 175 -2.60 -12.12 4.54
C TRP A 175 -2.16 -13.18 5.54
N ASN A 176 -3.11 -13.82 6.22
CA ASN A 176 -2.86 -14.83 7.26
C ASN A 176 -2.79 -16.28 6.75
N ALA A 177 -2.79 -16.53 5.43
CA ALA A 177 -2.69 -17.91 4.97
C ALA A 177 -1.28 -18.46 5.18
N GLU A 178 -1.20 -19.67 5.72
CA GLU A 178 0.05 -20.41 5.83
C GLU A 178 0.74 -20.47 4.47
N ARG A 179 1.88 -19.76 4.40
CA ARG A 179 2.89 -19.68 3.34
C ARG A 179 2.77 -18.52 2.35
N ALA A 180 3.90 -17.83 2.23
CA ALA A 180 4.33 -16.97 1.15
C ALA A 180 4.44 -17.70 -0.23
N ASP A 181 3.75 -18.83 -0.44
CA ASP A 181 3.71 -19.58 -1.70
C ASP A 181 2.47 -19.28 -2.57
N ALA A 182 1.59 -18.39 -2.10
CA ALA A 182 0.40 -17.94 -2.83
C ALA A 182 0.74 -17.12 -4.10
N GLY A 183 1.86 -16.38 -4.09
CA GLY A 183 2.23 -15.43 -5.14
C GLY A 183 1.52 -14.08 -4.99
N LEU A 184 2.19 -12.99 -5.39
CA LEU A 184 1.67 -11.61 -5.27
C LEU A 184 0.35 -11.42 -6.05
N GLU A 185 0.21 -12.04 -7.22
CA GLU A 185 -1.03 -12.07 -8.01
C GLU A 185 -2.23 -12.59 -7.23
N LYS A 186 -2.05 -13.67 -6.46
CA LYS A 186 -3.15 -14.25 -5.69
C LYS A 186 -3.53 -13.36 -4.51
N ILE A 187 -2.54 -12.78 -3.82
CA ILE A 187 -2.78 -11.86 -2.70
C ILE A 187 -3.58 -10.65 -3.21
N TYR A 188 -3.15 -10.05 -4.31
CA TYR A 188 -3.83 -8.90 -4.89
C TYR A 188 -5.22 -9.26 -5.44
N GLY A 189 -5.35 -10.42 -6.10
CA GLY A 189 -6.64 -10.88 -6.63
C GLY A 189 -7.70 -11.15 -5.56
N GLU A 190 -7.30 -11.58 -4.36
CA GLU A 190 -8.24 -11.75 -3.24
C GLU A 190 -8.64 -10.42 -2.62
N TYR A 191 -7.73 -9.45 -2.55
CA TYR A 191 -8.05 -8.07 -2.18
C TYR A 191 -9.11 -7.47 -3.11
N LEU A 192 -8.96 -7.60 -4.42
CA LEU A 192 -9.95 -7.08 -5.38
C LEU A 192 -11.34 -7.71 -5.18
N LYS A 193 -11.43 -9.01 -4.88
CA LYS A 193 -12.71 -9.67 -4.58
C LYS A 193 -13.34 -9.13 -3.29
N GLN A 194 -12.53 -8.80 -2.29
CA GLN A 194 -12.99 -8.24 -1.04
C GLN A 194 -13.52 -6.82 -1.23
N GLU A 195 -12.79 -5.97 -1.95
CA GLU A 195 -13.24 -4.61 -2.33
C GLU A 195 -14.59 -4.66 -3.08
N GLU A 196 -14.71 -5.50 -4.11
CA GLU A 196 -15.97 -5.67 -4.84
C GLU A 196 -17.13 -6.12 -3.95
N THR A 197 -16.85 -6.88 -2.89
CA THR A 197 -17.86 -7.36 -1.96
C THR A 197 -18.27 -6.23 -1.01
N ASN A 198 -17.31 -5.49 -0.47
CA ASN A 198 -17.57 -4.33 0.40
C ASN A 198 -18.38 -3.25 -0.34
N GLU A 199 -18.05 -2.96 -1.59
CA GLU A 199 -18.81 -2.02 -2.43
C GLU A 199 -20.27 -2.47 -2.64
N LYS A 200 -20.49 -3.76 -2.91
CA LYS A 200 -21.84 -4.33 -3.08
C LYS A 200 -22.64 -4.30 -1.78
N GLU A 201 -21.96 -4.43 -0.64
CA GLU A 201 -22.57 -4.43 0.69
C GLU A 201 -22.70 -3.02 1.29
N GLY A 202 -22.09 -2.00 0.66
CA GLY A 202 -22.14 -0.60 1.09
C GLY A 202 -21.40 -0.33 2.40
N ILE A 203 -20.32 -1.08 2.65
CA ILE A 203 -19.49 -1.03 3.87
C ILE A 203 -18.20 -0.28 3.58
#